data_AF-A0A7X3FL71-F1
#
_entry.id   AF-A0A7X3FL71-F1
#
_cell.length_a   1.000
_cell.length_b   1.000
_cell.length_c   1.000
_cell.angle_alpha   90.00
_cell.angle_beta   90.00
_cell.angle_gamma   90.00
#
_symmetry.space_group_name_H-M   'P 1'
#
loop_
_entity.id
_entity.type
_entity.pdbx_description
1 polymer ?
#
loop_
_entity_poly.entity_id
_entity_poly.type
_entity_poly.pdbx_seq_one_letter_code
_entity_poly.pdbx_strand_id
1 'polypeptide(L)'
;MEAWIAFIQERWLLIAAAIIVLLVVISLVKTIIKWVLVIVIVGALLVYGANYKDTLQSVSGTALTEISNQAIKTIQDEAKDAKYTKNPDGTYTVGTKSVKIEGKDGSADVAITFMNRTFNVKADSVIQAFIDQAKKNTGQQ
;
A
#
# COMPACT_ATOMS: atom_id res chain seq x y z
N MET A 1 -34.81 -23.70 58.15
CA MET A 1 -34.29 -24.40 56.95
C MET A 1 -35.42 -24.89 56.05
N GLU A 2 -36.54 -25.36 56.59
CA GLU A 2 -37.68 -25.87 55.81
C GLU A 2 -38.29 -24.85 54.83
N ALA A 3 -38.40 -23.57 55.21
CA ALA A 3 -38.91 -22.52 54.32
C ALA A 3 -38.03 -22.27 53.08
N TRP A 4 -36.70 -22.42 53.21
CA TRP A 4 -35.78 -22.31 52.08
C TRP A 4 -35.88 -23.50 51.14
N ILE A 5 -36.07 -24.71 51.70
CA ILE A 5 -36.25 -25.94 50.92
C ILE A 5 -37.57 -25.89 50.13
N ALA A 6 -38.67 -25.48 50.76
CA ALA A 6 -39.96 -25.35 50.11
C ALA A 6 -39.93 -24.34 48.94
N PHE A 7 -39.27 -23.19 49.14
CA PHE A 7 -39.13 -22.18 48.09
C PHE A 7 -38.32 -22.67 46.89
N ILE A 8 -37.22 -23.39 47.14
CA ILE A 8 -36.41 -23.98 46.07
C ILE A 8 -37.23 -25.00 45.30
N GLN A 9 -37.96 -25.87 45.99
CA GLN A 9 -38.73 -26.93 45.34
C GLN A 9 -39.92 -26.39 44.52
N GLU A 10 -40.57 -25.33 44.99
CA GLU A 10 -41.73 -24.73 44.32
C GLU A 10 -41.35 -23.76 43.18
N ARG A 11 -40.18 -23.12 43.25
CA ARG A 11 -39.72 -22.11 42.27
C ARG A 11 -38.39 -22.48 41.60
N TRP A 12 -38.04 -23.76 41.56
CA TRP A 12 -36.75 -24.23 41.05
C TRP A 12 -36.45 -23.76 39.61
N LEU A 13 -37.47 -23.69 38.75
CA LEU A 13 -37.34 -23.19 37.37
C LEU A 13 -36.94 -21.72 37.32
N LEU A 14 -37.47 -20.90 38.22
CA LEU A 14 -37.19 -19.46 38.29
C LEU A 14 -35.76 -19.23 38.79
N ILE A 15 -35.32 -20.05 39.76
CA ILE A 15 -33.94 -20.06 40.24
C ILE A 15 -32.98 -20.52 39.15
N ALA A 16 -33.31 -21.58 38.41
CA ALA A 16 -32.50 -22.07 37.30
C ALA A 16 -32.35 -21.01 36.20
N ALA A 17 -33.43 -20.32 35.83
CA ALA A 17 -33.39 -19.22 34.87
C ALA A 17 -32.50 -18.05 35.36
N ALA A 18 -32.61 -17.67 36.63
CA ALA A 18 -31.76 -16.64 37.23
C ALA A 18 -30.27 -17.01 37.21
N ILE A 19 -29.94 -18.29 37.46
CA ILE A 19 -28.56 -18.79 37.36
C ILE A 19 -28.04 -18.71 35.93
N ILE A 20 -28.86 -19.07 34.94
CA ILE A 20 -28.47 -18.96 33.52
C ILE A 20 -28.15 -17.49 33.17
N VAL A 21 -29.02 -16.55 33.57
CA VAL A 21 -28.78 -15.11 33.35
C VAL A 21 -27.49 -14.66 34.04
N LEU A 22 -27.25 -15.09 35.28
CA LEU A 22 -26.03 -14.77 36.01
C LEU A 22 -24.77 -15.29 35.28
N LEU A 23 -24.81 -16.51 34.75
CA LEU A 23 -23.70 -17.09 33.98
C LEU A 23 -23.42 -16.29 32.70
N VAL A 24 -24.46 -15.82 32.00
CA VAL A 24 -24.31 -14.94 30.84
C VAL A 24 -23.62 -13.64 31.24
N VAL A 25 -24.07 -12.97 32.30
CA VAL A 25 -23.45 -11.72 32.79
C VAL A 25 -21.99 -11.95 33.19
N ILE A 26 -21.67 -13.03 33.90
CA ILE A 26 -20.30 -13.38 34.29
C ILE A 26 -19.42 -13.60 33.05
N SER A 27 -19.95 -14.27 32.03
CA SER A 27 -19.22 -14.51 30.78
C SER A 27 -18.96 -13.21 30.00
N LEU A 28 -19.92 -12.27 30.04
CA LEU A 28 -19.79 -10.96 29.41
C LEU A 28 -18.74 -10.11 30.15
N VAL A 29 -18.79 -10.08 31.48
CA VAL A 29 -17.79 -9.37 32.31
C VAL A 29 -16.39 -9.91 32.04
N LYS A 30 -16.21 -11.24 32.01
CA LYS A 30 -14.92 -11.86 31.66
C LYS A 30 -14.45 -11.51 30.26
N THR A 31 -15.38 -11.34 29.31
CA THR A 31 -15.07 -10.91 27.95
C THR A 31 -14.57 -9.47 27.98
N ILE A 32 -15.34 -8.55 28.55
CA ILE A 32 -14.94 -7.13 28.61
C ILE A 32 -13.60 -6.95 29.32
N ILE A 33 -13.35 -7.61 30.45
CA ILE A 33 -12.07 -7.52 31.18
C ILE A 33 -10.87 -7.91 30.29
N LYS A 34 -10.99 -8.95 29.46
CA LYS A 34 -9.92 -9.34 28.53
C LYS A 34 -9.67 -8.29 27.45
N TRP A 35 -10.74 -7.64 26.97
CA TRP A 35 -10.66 -6.64 25.91
C TRP A 35 -10.24 -5.25 26.41
N VAL A 36 -10.37 -4.94 27.71
CA VAL A 36 -9.95 -3.65 28.29
C VAL A 36 -8.46 -3.38 28.03
N LEU A 37 -7.58 -4.36 28.26
CA LEU A 37 -6.13 -4.19 27.99
C LEU A 37 -5.88 -3.91 26.50
N VAL A 38 -6.60 -4.59 25.61
CA VAL A 38 -6.50 -4.41 24.16
C VAL A 38 -6.92 -2.99 23.77
N ILE A 39 -8.03 -2.49 24.31
CA ILE A 39 -8.50 -1.11 24.07
C ILE A 39 -7.48 -0.09 24.58
N VAL A 40 -6.88 -0.31 25.74
CA VAL A 40 -5.83 0.57 26.29
C VAL A 40 -4.61 0.60 25.36
N ILE A 41 -4.15 -0.57 24.89
CA ILE A 41 -3.01 -0.67 23.97
C ILE A 41 -3.34 -0.01 22.63
N VAL A 42 -4.52 -0.27 22.06
CA VAL A 42 -4.98 0.36 20.82
C VAL A 42 -5.08 1.89 20.99
N GLY A 43 -5.64 2.36 22.12
CA GLY A 43 -5.71 3.78 22.44
C GLY A 43 -4.31 4.42 22.53
N ALA A 44 -3.36 3.76 23.19
CA ALA A 44 -1.98 4.21 23.26
C ALA A 44 -1.32 4.28 21.87
N LEU A 45 -1.54 3.28 21.01
CA LEU A 45 -1.05 3.26 19.64
C LEU A 45 -1.67 4.36 18.78
N LEU A 46 -2.96 4.67 18.96
CA LEU A 46 -3.64 5.75 18.24
C LEU A 46 -3.11 7.12 18.64
N VAL A 47 -2.89 7.36 19.95
CA VAL A 47 -2.30 8.62 20.44
C VAL A 47 -0.85 8.77 19.97
N TYR A 48 -0.06 7.69 20.04
CA TYR A 48 1.32 7.69 19.55
C TYR A 48 1.37 7.93 18.03
N GLY A 49 0.56 7.18 17.26
CA GLY A 49 0.46 7.31 15.80
C GLY A 49 -0.06 8.67 15.34
N ALA A 50 -0.99 9.28 16.07
CA ALA A 50 -1.48 10.64 15.78
C ALA A 50 -0.35 11.68 15.92
N ASN A 51 0.42 11.64 17.01
CA ASN A 51 1.60 12.51 17.17
C ASN A 51 2.69 12.25 16.10
N TYR A 52 2.82 10.99 15.66
CA TYR A 52 3.73 10.63 14.58
C TYR A 52 3.27 11.17 13.22
N LYS A 53 1.96 11.29 12.99
CA LYS A 53 1.38 11.84 11.75
C LYS A 53 1.71 13.32 11.56
N ASP A 54 1.75 14.12 12.63
CA ASP A 54 2.15 15.53 12.55
C ASP A 54 3.66 15.70 12.29
N THR A 55 4.48 14.82 12.86
CA THR A 55 5.92 14.74 12.58
C THR A 55 6.19 14.27 11.14
N LEU A 56 5.41 13.31 10.64
CA LEU A 56 5.49 12.85 9.25
C LEU A 56 4.98 13.91 8.25
N GLN A 57 3.97 14.70 8.59
CA GLN A 57 3.47 15.76 7.71
C GLN A 57 4.47 16.91 7.54
N SER A 58 5.19 17.27 8.60
CA SER A 58 6.25 18.31 8.53
C SER A 58 7.52 17.83 7.81
N VAL A 59 7.88 16.54 7.92
CA VAL A 59 9.02 15.95 7.19
C VAL A 59 8.67 15.64 5.73
N SER A 60 7.42 15.29 5.44
CA SER A 60 6.97 14.92 4.08
C SER A 60 6.88 16.11 3.13
N GLY A 61 6.39 17.27 3.58
CA GLY A 61 6.20 18.43 2.70
C GLY A 61 7.49 18.97 2.08
N THR A 62 8.59 19.04 2.84
CA THR A 62 9.84 19.65 2.35
C THR A 62 10.75 18.62 1.69
N ALA A 63 10.93 17.44 2.31
CA ALA A 63 11.82 16.41 1.78
C ALA A 63 11.26 15.72 0.52
N LEU A 64 9.93 15.47 0.45
CA LEU A 64 9.36 14.90 -0.78
C LEU A 64 9.37 15.88 -1.93
N THR A 65 9.20 17.18 -1.68
CA THR A 65 9.19 18.19 -2.76
C THR A 65 10.59 18.37 -3.33
N GLU A 66 11.63 18.31 -2.50
CA GLU A 66 13.01 18.46 -2.93
C GLU A 66 13.55 17.20 -3.62
N ILE A 67 13.23 16.01 -3.09
CA ILE A 67 13.50 14.72 -3.76
C ILE A 67 12.70 14.60 -5.06
N SER A 68 11.42 15.01 -5.09
CA SER A 68 10.61 14.99 -6.31
C SER A 68 11.16 15.95 -7.35
N ASN A 69 11.56 17.16 -6.98
CA ASN A 69 12.14 18.10 -7.93
C ASN A 69 13.49 17.62 -8.48
N GLN A 70 14.35 17.01 -7.65
CA GLN A 70 15.59 16.40 -8.14
C GLN A 70 15.33 15.17 -9.02
N ALA A 71 14.40 14.30 -8.64
CA ALA A 71 14.03 13.13 -9.44
C ALA A 71 13.39 13.54 -10.77
N ILE A 72 12.48 14.51 -10.78
CA ILE A 72 11.86 15.06 -11.99
C ILE A 72 12.91 15.72 -12.87
N LYS A 73 13.84 16.50 -12.32
CA LYS A 73 14.92 17.12 -13.10
C LYS A 73 15.86 16.08 -13.69
N THR A 74 16.22 15.05 -12.92
CA THR A 74 17.06 13.94 -13.39
C THR A 74 16.37 13.15 -14.50
N ILE A 75 15.07 12.85 -14.34
CA ILE A 75 14.27 12.18 -15.37
C ILE A 75 14.11 13.06 -16.62
N GLN A 76 13.89 14.37 -16.46
CA GLN A 76 13.82 15.30 -17.59
C GLN A 76 15.15 15.42 -18.32
N ASP A 77 16.27 15.47 -17.61
CA ASP A 77 17.60 15.54 -18.22
C ASP A 77 17.97 14.21 -18.87
N GLU A 78 17.60 13.06 -18.30
CA GLU A 78 17.72 11.75 -18.96
C GLU A 78 16.81 11.64 -20.19
N ALA A 79 15.57 12.15 -20.14
CA ALA A 79 14.64 12.11 -21.27
C ALA A 79 15.09 12.99 -22.44
N LYS A 80 15.86 14.06 -22.20
CA LYS A 80 16.52 14.85 -23.26
C LYS A 80 17.66 14.09 -23.92
N ASP A 81 18.40 13.30 -23.15
CA ASP A 81 19.50 12.46 -23.63
C ASP A 81 19.00 11.13 -24.26
N ALA A 82 17.69 10.86 -24.20
CA ALA A 82 17.11 9.65 -24.75
C ALA A 82 17.25 9.59 -26.28
N LYS A 83 17.90 8.55 -26.77
CA LYS A 83 18.11 8.29 -28.20
C LYS A 83 17.27 7.12 -28.67
N TYR A 84 16.58 7.32 -29.79
CA TYR A 84 15.84 6.28 -30.49
C TYR A 84 16.68 5.73 -31.63
N THR A 85 16.91 4.43 -31.64
CA THR A 85 17.58 3.71 -32.72
C THR A 85 16.64 2.68 -33.29
N LYS A 86 16.34 2.78 -34.60
CA LYS A 86 15.62 1.75 -35.33
C LYS A 86 16.59 0.71 -35.85
N ASN A 87 16.35 -0.55 -35.53
CA ASN A 87 17.17 -1.66 -35.99
C ASN A 87 16.66 -2.17 -37.34
N PRO A 88 17.54 -2.73 -38.20
CA PRO A 88 17.15 -3.25 -39.52
C PRO A 88 16.18 -4.44 -39.47
N ASP A 89 16.06 -5.11 -38.33
CA ASP A 89 15.21 -6.28 -38.09
C ASP A 89 13.75 -5.95 -37.71
N GLY A 90 13.39 -4.65 -37.72
CA GLY A 90 12.07 -4.17 -37.31
C GLY A 90 11.89 -4.01 -35.80
N THR A 91 12.97 -4.13 -35.02
CA THR A 91 12.99 -3.75 -33.61
C THR A 91 13.47 -2.30 -33.43
N TYR A 92 13.22 -1.74 -32.26
CA TYR A 92 13.72 -0.43 -31.88
C TYR A 92 14.31 -0.46 -30.47
N THR A 93 15.26 0.44 -30.24
CA THR A 93 15.91 0.63 -28.96
C THR A 93 15.83 2.09 -28.56
N VAL A 94 15.32 2.36 -27.37
CA VAL A 94 15.31 3.69 -26.75
C VAL A 94 16.20 3.66 -25.53
N GLY A 95 17.31 4.38 -25.55
CA GLY A 95 18.29 4.35 -24.46
C GLY A 95 18.60 5.73 -23.90
N THR A 96 18.70 5.81 -22.58
CA THR A 96 19.39 6.86 -21.81
C THR A 96 20.63 6.27 -21.15
N LYS A 97 21.33 7.04 -20.32
CA LYS A 97 22.47 6.55 -19.53
C LYS A 97 22.09 5.45 -18.55
N SER A 98 20.86 5.46 -18.03
CA SER A 98 20.43 4.59 -16.93
C SER A 98 19.34 3.58 -17.33
N VAL A 99 18.60 3.86 -18.41
CA VAL A 99 17.43 3.09 -18.85
C VAL A 99 17.60 2.70 -20.31
N LYS A 100 17.33 1.45 -20.66
CA LYS A 100 17.24 0.96 -22.05
C LYS A 100 15.90 0.27 -22.26
N ILE A 101 15.16 0.67 -23.27
CA ILE A 101 13.88 0.09 -23.68
C ILE A 101 14.05 -0.53 -25.06
N GLU A 102 13.66 -1.79 -25.20
CA GLU A 102 13.71 -2.52 -26.47
C GLU A 102 12.31 -3.00 -26.81
N GLY A 103 11.88 -2.73 -28.04
CA GLY A 103 10.56 -3.10 -28.50
C GLY A 103 10.56 -3.50 -29.96
N LYS A 104 9.44 -4.04 -30.42
CA LYS A 104 9.21 -4.37 -31.83
C LYS A 104 8.10 -3.51 -32.39
N ASP A 105 8.26 -3.03 -33.62
CA ASP A 105 7.20 -2.26 -34.28
C ASP A 105 5.91 -3.10 -34.34
N GLY A 106 4.81 -2.55 -33.82
CA GLY A 106 3.51 -3.23 -33.74
C GLY A 106 3.32 -4.18 -32.55
N SER A 107 4.31 -4.35 -31.66
CA SER A 107 4.19 -5.11 -30.42
C SER A 107 3.76 -4.22 -29.25
N ALA A 108 2.85 -4.73 -28.42
CA ALA A 108 2.47 -4.08 -27.16
C ALA A 108 3.48 -4.36 -26.03
N ASP A 109 4.32 -5.38 -26.17
CA ASP A 109 5.31 -5.76 -25.16
C ASP A 109 6.67 -5.14 -25.47
N VAL A 110 7.31 -4.59 -24.42
CA VAL A 110 8.64 -3.98 -24.45
C VAL A 110 9.49 -4.49 -23.29
N ALA A 111 10.79 -4.63 -23.54
CA ALA A 111 11.78 -5.00 -22.53
C ALA A 111 12.44 -3.74 -21.99
N ILE A 112 12.28 -3.47 -20.69
CA ILE A 112 12.91 -2.35 -19.99
C ILE A 112 14.07 -2.88 -19.17
N THR A 113 15.27 -2.41 -19.48
CA THR A 113 16.49 -2.67 -18.71
C THR A 113 16.87 -1.45 -17.90
N PHE A 114 16.88 -1.59 -16.58
CA PHE A 114 17.31 -0.58 -15.63
C PHE A 114 18.32 -1.19 -14.67
N MET A 115 19.51 -0.58 -14.51
CA MET A 115 20.57 -1.08 -13.62
C MET A 115 20.86 -2.60 -13.78
N ASN A 116 21.10 -3.06 -15.01
CA ASN A 116 21.35 -4.46 -15.35
C ASN A 116 20.21 -5.45 -15.04
N ARG A 117 19.00 -4.96 -14.79
CA ARG A 117 17.80 -5.78 -14.58
C ARG A 117 16.80 -5.52 -15.71
N THR A 118 16.39 -6.58 -16.40
CA THR A 118 15.45 -6.49 -17.52
C THR A 118 14.07 -6.98 -17.10
N PHE A 119 13.04 -6.20 -17.44
CA PHE A 119 11.64 -6.47 -17.16
C PHE A 119 10.85 -6.39 -18.46
N ASN A 120 10.05 -7.42 -18.76
CA ASN A 120 9.11 -7.37 -19.86
C ASN A 120 7.79 -6.80 -19.34
N VAL A 121 7.39 -5.67 -19.92
CA VAL A 121 6.16 -4.97 -19.54
C VAL A 121 5.40 -4.55 -20.80
N LYS A 122 4.11 -4.32 -20.65
CA LYS A 122 3.33 -3.70 -21.71
C LYS A 122 3.70 -2.23 -21.83
N ALA A 123 3.75 -1.72 -23.05
CA ALA A 123 4.02 -0.33 -23.34
C ALA A 123 2.78 0.52 -23.01
N ASP A 124 2.60 0.80 -21.73
CA ASP A 124 1.58 1.70 -21.21
C ASP A 124 1.84 3.17 -21.62
N SER A 125 0.87 4.05 -21.42
CA SER A 125 0.89 5.45 -21.88
C SER A 125 2.15 6.23 -21.49
N VAL A 126 2.71 5.94 -20.31
CA VAL A 126 3.94 6.56 -19.81
C VAL A 126 5.16 6.13 -20.63
N ILE A 127 5.25 4.85 -20.99
CA ILE A 127 6.36 4.29 -21.78
C ILE A 127 6.27 4.79 -23.22
N GLN A 128 5.06 4.86 -23.78
CA GLN A 128 4.82 5.45 -25.11
C GLN A 128 5.26 6.90 -25.16
N ALA A 129 4.89 7.71 -24.16
CA ALA A 129 5.32 9.12 -24.08
C ALA A 129 6.86 9.26 -24.05
N PHE A 130 7.56 8.34 -23.39
CA PHE A 130 9.02 8.30 -23.36
C PHE A 130 9.63 7.94 -24.72
N ILE A 131 9.07 6.93 -25.40
CA ILE A 131 9.49 6.53 -26.75
C ILE A 131 9.27 7.68 -27.75
N ASP A 132 8.11 8.35 -27.68
CA ASP A 132 7.77 9.48 -28.56
C ASP A 132 8.69 10.68 -28.33
N GLN A 133 9.05 10.95 -27.07
CA GLN A 133 10.04 12.00 -26.76
C GLN A 133 11.42 11.66 -27.34
N ALA A 134 11.85 10.39 -27.27
CA ALA A 134 13.11 9.96 -27.85
C ALA A 134 13.12 10.03 -29.39
N LYS A 135 12.00 9.69 -30.04
CA LYS A 135 11.83 9.85 -31.50
C LYS A 135 11.95 11.31 -31.92
N LYS A 136 11.29 12.22 -31.19
CA LYS A 136 11.40 13.68 -31.40
C LYS A 136 12.84 14.19 -31.25
N ASN A 137 13.57 13.71 -30.26
CA ASN A 137 14.97 14.13 -30.03
C ASN A 137 15.92 13.62 -31.13
N THR A 138 15.63 12.47 -31.74
CA THR A 138 16.50 11.83 -32.74
C THR A 138 16.11 12.18 -34.18
N GLY A 139 15.12 13.07 -34.37
CA GLY A 139 14.71 13.55 -35.69
C GLY A 139 14.03 12.50 -36.58
N GLN A 140 13.59 11.36 -36.01
CA GLN A 140 12.80 10.36 -36.72
C GLN A 140 11.31 10.68 -36.53
N GLN A 141 10.79 11.57 -37.37
CA GLN A 141 9.35 11.74 -37.58
C GLN A 141 8.85 10.75 -38.63
#